data_AF-A0A3P7F314-F1
#
_entry.id   AF-A0A3P7F314-F1
#
_cell.length_a   1.000
_cell.length_b   1.000
_cell.length_c   1.000
_cell.angle_alpha   90.00
_cell.angle_beta   90.00
_cell.angle_gamma   90.00
#
_symmetry.space_group_name_H-M   'P 1'
#
loop_
_entity.id
_entity.type
_entity.pdbx_description
1 polymer ?
#
loop_
_entity_poly.entity_id
_entity_poly.type
_entity_poly.pdbx_seq_one_letter_code
_entity_poly.pdbx_strand_id
1 'polypeptide(L)'
;MKLTNFHSNWNDGRALSALIEYCQPGLCPNWQQLGSENALKNCERAIGLAERYLNVPAIISPGDMSSAELDELSCITYLSYFMKYNGPGYRATLERVRQKPGWQLNGEQLGEG
;
A
#
# COMPACT_ATOMS: atom_id res chain seq x y z
N MET A 1 8.15 9.07 -8.61
CA MET A 1 6.69 9.29 -8.59
C MET A 1 6.36 10.10 -7.34
N LYS A 2 5.62 11.20 -7.49
CA LYS A 2 5.13 12.01 -6.36
C LYS A 2 3.61 11.82 -6.30
N LEU A 3 3.09 11.45 -5.13
CA LEU A 3 1.66 11.30 -4.90
C LEU A 3 1.14 12.56 -4.21
N THR A 4 0.15 13.22 -4.80
CA THR A 4 -0.41 14.49 -4.35
C THR A 4 -1.93 14.47 -4.21
N ASN A 5 -2.61 13.38 -4.61
CA ASN A 5 -4.06 13.21 -4.49
C ASN A 5 -4.43 11.73 -4.24
N PHE A 6 -5.73 11.48 -4.00
CA PHE A 6 -6.31 10.13 -3.82
C PHE A 6 -7.19 9.71 -5.00
N HIS A 7 -6.97 10.30 -6.17
CA HIS A 7 -7.70 10.03 -7.41
C HIS A 7 -6.71 9.58 -8.50
N SER A 8 -6.22 10.52 -9.32
CA SER A 8 -5.52 10.23 -10.57
C SER A 8 -4.12 9.67 -10.38
N ASN A 9 -3.57 9.81 -9.17
CA ASN A 9 -2.29 9.18 -8.84
C ASN A 9 -2.41 7.69 -8.53
N TRP A 10 -3.64 7.18 -8.36
CA TRP A 10 -3.90 5.80 -7.95
C TRP A 10 -4.63 4.98 -9.02
N ASN A 11 -5.37 5.64 -9.90
CA ASN A 11 -6.26 4.95 -10.84
C ASN A 11 -5.55 4.22 -12.00
N ASP A 12 -4.25 4.43 -12.21
CA ASP A 12 -3.47 3.64 -13.17
C ASP A 12 -2.92 2.32 -12.58
N GLY A 13 -3.14 2.07 -11.28
CA GLY A 13 -2.72 0.87 -10.55
C GLY A 13 -1.22 0.80 -10.23
N ARG A 14 -0.41 1.78 -10.66
CA ARG A 14 1.05 1.80 -10.41
C ARG A 14 1.37 2.13 -8.96
N ALA A 15 0.70 3.16 -8.41
CA ALA A 15 0.88 3.54 -7.01
C ALA A 15 0.41 2.43 -6.06
N LEU A 16 -0.70 1.77 -6.37
CA LEU A 16 -1.18 0.62 -5.60
C LEU A 16 -0.19 -0.56 -5.68
N SER A 17 0.34 -0.86 -6.86
CA SER A 17 1.39 -1.88 -7.04
C SER A 17 2.66 -1.56 -6.23
N ALA A 18 3.06 -0.29 -6.19
CA ALA A 18 4.20 0.16 -5.39
C ALA A 18 3.95 0.02 -3.88
N LEU A 19 2.73 0.32 -3.41
CA LEU A 19 2.34 0.12 -2.01
C LEU A 19 2.38 -1.36 -1.62
N ILE A 20 1.93 -2.25 -2.49
CA ILE A 20 2.00 -3.71 -2.28
C ILE A 20 3.46 -4.17 -2.21
N GLU A 21 4.31 -3.73 -3.14
CA GLU A 21 5.75 -4.03 -3.12
C GLU A 21 6.43 -3.50 -1.85
N TYR A 22 6.03 -2.33 -1.37
CA TYR A 22 6.52 -1.78 -0.11
C TYR A 22 6.11 -2.65 1.08
N CYS A 23 4.87 -3.13 1.09
CA CYS A 23 4.33 -3.97 2.15
C CYS A 23 5.00 -5.34 2.22
N GLN A 24 5.23 -5.95 1.05
CA GLN A 24 5.92 -7.24 0.94
C GLN A 24 6.73 -7.27 -0.36
N PRO A 25 8.05 -7.02 -0.28
CA PRO A 25 8.92 -7.06 -1.44
C PRO A 25 8.84 -8.39 -2.19
N GLY A 26 8.79 -8.32 -3.52
CA GLY A 26 8.68 -9.47 -4.42
C GLY A 26 7.29 -9.73 -5.00
N LEU A 27 6.23 -9.08 -4.50
CA LEU A 27 4.87 -9.23 -5.07
C LEU A 27 4.67 -8.42 -6.36
N CYS A 28 5.31 -7.25 -6.45
CA CYS A 28 5.17 -6.30 -7.55
C CYS A 28 6.52 -5.71 -7.98
N PRO A 29 7.59 -6.48 -8.24
CA PRO A 29 8.95 -5.96 -8.44
C PRO A 29 9.07 -4.98 -9.63
N ASN A 30 8.24 -5.16 -10.66
CA ASN A 30 8.25 -4.35 -11.89
C ASN A 30 7.20 -3.23 -11.90
N TRP A 31 6.68 -2.81 -10.73
CA TRP A 31 5.62 -1.78 -10.65
C TRP A 31 5.96 -0.47 -11.39
N GLN A 32 7.25 -0.13 -11.46
CA GLN A 32 7.73 1.08 -12.14
C GLN A 32 7.51 1.05 -13.65
N GLN A 33 7.54 -0.14 -14.25
CA GLN A 33 7.47 -0.38 -15.70
C GLN A 33 6.03 -0.55 -16.19
N LEU A 34 5.06 -0.60 -15.28
CA LEU A 34 3.64 -0.68 -15.64
C LEU A 34 3.22 0.57 -16.41
N GLY A 35 2.59 0.37 -17.57
CA GLY A 35 2.02 1.42 -18.38
C GLY A 35 0.62 1.81 -17.92
N SER A 36 0.30 3.11 -18.02
CA SER A 36 -0.99 3.66 -17.58
C SER A 36 -2.15 3.26 -18.50
N GLU A 37 -1.87 2.88 -19.75
CA GLU A 37 -2.84 2.34 -20.70
C GLU A 37 -3.44 0.99 -20.24
N ASN A 38 -2.79 0.33 -19.29
CA ASN A 38 -3.22 -0.95 -18.72
C ASN A 38 -3.88 -0.80 -17.33
N ALA A 39 -4.43 0.38 -17.02
CA ALA A 39 -4.97 0.75 -15.70
C ALA A 39 -5.83 -0.34 -15.04
N LEU A 40 -6.88 -0.83 -15.74
CA LEU A 40 -7.77 -1.88 -15.23
C LEU A 40 -6.99 -3.15 -14.85
N LYS A 41 -6.16 -3.66 -15.76
CA LYS A 41 -5.36 -4.87 -15.54
C LYS A 41 -4.35 -4.70 -14.39
N ASN A 42 -3.78 -3.50 -14.26
CA ASN A 42 -2.87 -3.18 -13.16
C ASN A 42 -3.62 -3.23 -11.82
N CYS A 43 -4.80 -2.60 -11.75
CA CYS A 43 -5.67 -2.61 -10.57
C CYS A 43 -6.17 -4.01 -10.22
N GLU A 44 -6.61 -4.81 -11.20
CA GLU A 44 -7.04 -6.21 -11.01
C GLU A 44 -5.94 -7.05 -10.37
N ARG A 45 -4.72 -6.99 -10.95
CA ARG A 45 -3.57 -7.71 -10.41
C ARG A 45 -3.23 -7.24 -9.00
N ALA A 46 -3.19 -5.93 -8.78
CA ALA A 46 -2.80 -5.35 -7.50
C ALA A 46 -3.81 -5.70 -6.39
N ILE A 47 -5.11 -5.53 -6.63
CA ILE A 47 -6.16 -5.86 -5.66
C ILE A 47 -6.13 -7.36 -5.33
N GLY A 48 -6.03 -8.23 -6.33
CA GLY A 48 -5.94 -9.67 -6.11
C GLY A 48 -4.70 -10.10 -5.32
N LEU A 49 -3.55 -9.45 -5.54
CA LEU A 49 -2.34 -9.70 -4.74
C LEU A 49 -2.51 -9.23 -3.29
N ALA A 50 -3.10 -8.05 -3.08
CA ALA A 50 -3.33 -7.50 -1.75
C ALA A 50 -4.28 -8.38 -0.93
N GLU A 51 -5.33 -8.90 -1.56
CA GLU A 51 -6.25 -9.85 -0.93
C GLU A 51 -5.55 -11.17 -0.59
N ARG A 52 -4.89 -11.79 -1.57
CA ARG A 52 -4.30 -13.13 -1.41
C ARG A 52 -3.11 -13.18 -0.46
N TYR A 53 -2.26 -12.16 -0.46
CA TYR A 53 -0.97 -12.20 0.24
C TYR A 53 -0.87 -11.22 1.42
N LEU A 54 -1.64 -10.13 1.41
CA LEU A 54 -1.57 -9.09 2.44
C LEU A 54 -2.81 -9.06 3.36
N ASN A 55 -3.79 -9.91 3.11
CA ASN A 55 -5.06 -9.97 3.84
C ASN A 55 -5.80 -8.61 3.85
N VAL A 56 -5.73 -7.90 2.71
CA VAL A 56 -6.47 -6.65 2.47
C VAL A 56 -7.73 -6.99 1.69
N PRO A 57 -8.94 -6.78 2.24
CA PRO A 57 -10.17 -7.17 1.57
C PRO A 57 -10.44 -6.32 0.32
N ALA A 58 -10.90 -6.95 -0.76
CA ALA A 58 -11.23 -6.29 -2.04
C ALA A 58 -12.56 -5.52 -1.97
N ILE A 59 -12.64 -4.49 -1.13
CA ILE A 59 -13.85 -3.67 -0.92
C ILE A 59 -14.08 -2.62 -2.04
N ILE A 60 -13.10 -2.42 -2.92
CA ILE A 60 -13.21 -1.62 -4.13
C ILE A 60 -12.98 -2.54 -5.33
N SER A 61 -13.81 -2.41 -6.36
CA SER A 61 -13.61 -3.19 -7.57
C SER A 61 -12.42 -2.65 -8.38
N PRO A 62 -11.74 -3.49 -9.19
CA PRO A 62 -10.72 -3.00 -10.10
C PRO A 62 -11.23 -1.98 -11.12
N GLY A 63 -12.49 -2.12 -11.56
CA GLY A 63 -13.16 -1.17 -12.44
C GLY A 63 -13.25 0.21 -11.80
N ASP A 64 -13.78 0.29 -10.58
CA ASP A 64 -13.92 1.54 -9.84
C ASP A 64 -12.56 2.15 -9.52
N MET A 65 -11.61 1.34 -9.06
CA MET A 65 -10.24 1.80 -8.78
C MET A 65 -9.56 2.35 -10.04
N SER A 66 -9.81 1.77 -11.22
CA SER A 66 -9.23 2.21 -12.49
C SER A 66 -9.99 3.35 -13.19
N SER A 67 -11.10 3.80 -12.60
CA SER A 67 -11.97 4.80 -13.20
C SER A 67 -11.27 6.16 -13.35
N ALA A 68 -11.59 6.86 -14.43
CA ALA A 68 -11.23 8.27 -14.60
C ALA A 68 -11.99 9.18 -13.62
N GLU A 69 -13.05 8.67 -12.98
CA GLU A 69 -13.89 9.35 -11.99
C GLU A 69 -13.77 8.68 -10.61
N LEU A 70 -12.57 8.20 -10.25
CA LEU A 70 -12.32 7.50 -8.98
C LEU A 70 -12.65 8.41 -7.79
N ASP A 71 -13.66 8.05 -7.00
CA ASP A 71 -13.98 8.78 -5.77
C ASP A 71 -12.84 8.71 -4.73
N GLU A 72 -12.38 9.89 -4.27
CA GLU A 72 -11.25 9.98 -3.34
C GLU A 72 -11.55 9.30 -2.00
N LEU A 73 -12.78 9.41 -1.50
CA LEU A 73 -13.15 8.79 -0.22
C LEU A 73 -13.11 7.27 -0.31
N SER A 74 -13.57 6.71 -1.43
CA SER A 74 -13.50 5.28 -1.72
C SER A 74 -12.05 4.80 -1.82
N CYS A 75 -11.18 5.56 -2.50
CA CYS A 75 -9.76 5.28 -2.58
C CYS A 75 -9.09 5.32 -1.20
N ILE A 76 -9.31 6.39 -0.42
CA ILE A 76 -8.80 6.52 0.96
C ILE A 76 -9.28 5.35 1.83
N THR A 77 -10.57 5.01 1.75
CA THR A 77 -11.17 3.92 2.53
C THR A 77 -10.44 2.61 2.23
N TYR A 78 -10.22 2.28 0.96
CA TYR A 78 -9.47 1.09 0.59
C TYR A 78 -8.00 1.13 1.07
N LEU A 79 -7.29 2.24 0.83
CA LEU A 79 -5.90 2.40 1.24
C LEU A 79 -5.71 2.35 2.77
N SER A 80 -6.73 2.74 3.55
CA SER A 80 -6.69 2.68 5.01
C SER A 80 -6.48 1.25 5.55
N TYR A 81 -6.89 0.21 4.81
CA TYR A 81 -6.66 -1.18 5.21
C TYR A 81 -5.19 -1.58 5.18
N PHE A 82 -4.36 -0.90 4.38
CA PHE A 82 -2.91 -1.11 4.40
C PHE A 82 -2.27 -0.49 5.64
N MET A 83 -2.79 0.65 6.09
CA MET A 83 -2.18 1.50 7.12
C MET A 83 -2.79 1.34 8.51
N LYS A 84 -3.92 0.64 8.65
CA LYS A 84 -4.54 0.35 9.95
C LYS A 84 -3.55 -0.36 10.90
N TYR A 85 -3.84 -0.30 12.19
CA TYR A 85 -3.04 -1.02 13.20
C TYR A 85 -2.89 -2.49 12.82
N ASN A 86 -1.65 -2.98 12.87
CA ASN A 86 -1.25 -4.33 12.44
C ASN A 86 -1.53 -4.67 10.96
N GLY A 87 -1.87 -3.67 10.13
CA GLY A 87 -1.98 -3.79 8.68
C GLY A 87 -0.60 -3.99 8.01
N PRO A 88 -0.58 -4.38 6.73
CA PRO A 88 0.66 -4.72 6.03
C PRO A 88 1.62 -3.53 5.92
N GLY A 89 1.13 -2.32 5.63
CA GLY A 89 1.95 -1.10 5.58
C GLY A 89 2.47 -0.69 6.95
N TYR A 90 1.66 -0.85 8.01
CA TYR A 90 2.07 -0.62 9.39
C TYR A 90 3.22 -1.55 9.79
N ARG A 91 3.09 -2.84 9.53
CA ARG A 91 4.11 -3.85 9.84
C ARG A 91 5.40 -3.61 9.05
N ALA A 92 5.30 -3.37 7.74
CA ALA A 92 6.45 -3.06 6.89
C ALA A 92 7.21 -1.81 7.37
N THR A 93 6.47 -0.80 7.86
CA THR A 93 7.07 0.39 8.47
C THR A 93 7.85 0.03 9.74
N LEU A 94 7.24 -0.72 10.66
CA LEU A 94 7.90 -1.14 11.91
C LEU A 94 9.15 -1.99 11.65
N GLU A 95 9.08 -2.94 10.73
CA GLU A 95 10.21 -3.79 10.37
C GLU A 95 11.38 -2.95 9.83
N ARG A 96 11.10 -1.98 8.97
CA ARG A 96 12.13 -1.08 8.43
C ARG A 96 12.72 -0.16 9.49
N VAL A 97 11.95 0.29 10.47
CA VAL A 97 12.48 1.06 11.62
C VAL A 97 13.41 0.19 12.47
N ARG A 98 13.01 -1.05 12.78
CA ARG A 98 13.82 -2.00 13.55
C ARG A 98 15.16 -2.32 12.89
N GLN A 99 15.19 -2.35 11.56
CA GLN A 99 16.42 -2.61 10.79
C GLN A 99 17.37 -1.41 10.73
N LYS A 100 16.95 -0.21 11.16
CA LYS A 100 17.84 0.96 11.18
C LYS A 100 18.76 0.88 12.42
N PRO A 101 20.09 0.80 12.23
CA PRO A 101 21.05 0.56 13.31
C PRO A 101 21.17 1.70 14.35
N GLY A 102 20.44 2.81 14.21
CA GLY A 102 20.45 3.94 15.14
C GLY A 102 19.23 4.06 16.07
N TRP A 103 18.24 3.17 15.95
CA TRP A 103 16.98 3.22 16.73
C TRP A 103 16.79 2.00 17.63
N GLN A 104 17.86 1.28 17.96
CA GLN A 104 17.85 0.34 19.08
C GLN A 104 17.69 1.17 20.36
N LEU A 105 16.43 1.47 20.69
CA LEU A 105 16.06 2.13 21.94
C LEU A 105 16.64 1.30 23.07
N ASN A 106 17.51 1.92 23.86
CA ASN A 106 17.92 1.41 25.17
C ASN A 106 16.66 0.95 25.89
N GLY A 107 16.56 -0.36 26.10
CA GLY A 107 15.49 -0.95 26.89
C GLY A 107 15.48 -0.32 28.28
N GLU A 108 14.27 -0.08 28.78
CA GLU A 108 13.97 0.01 30.21
C GLU A 108 14.83 0.98 31.04
N GLN A 109 14.33 2.20 31.21
CA GLN A 109 14.27 2.79 32.55
C GLN A 109 12.79 3.02 32.90
N LEU A 110 12.12 1.93 33.30
CA LEU A 110 11.03 2.03 34.26
C LEU A 110 11.68 2.04 35.64
N GLY A 111 12.01 3.23 36.12
CA GLY A 111 12.49 3.50 37.47
C GLY A 111 11.51 4.44 38.16
N GLU A 112 10.59 3.83 38.89
CA GLU A 112 9.93 4.26 40.13
C GLU A 112 9.99 5.75 40.52
N GLY A 113 8.80 6.33 40.70
CA GLY A 113 8.53 7.38 41.70
C GLY A 113 7.65 6.81 42.81
#